data_AF-A0A662C3S0-F1
#
_entry.id   AF-A0A662C3S0-F1
#
_cell.length_a   1.000
_cell.length_b   1.000
_cell.length_c   1.000
_cell.angle_alpha   90.00
_cell.angle_beta   90.00
_cell.angle_gamma   90.00
#
_symmetry.space_group_name_H-M   'P 1'
#
loop_
_entity.id
_entity.type
_entity.pdbx_description
1 polymer ?
#
loop_
_entity_poly.entity_id
_entity_poly.type
_entity_poly.pdbx_seq_one_letter_code
_entity_poly.pdbx_strand_id
1 'polypeptide(L)'
;MKKIILWVVAIVITLSAAVYQRLTGPTHPKRVKLEIVDKTLNLRLLRSHGGTEDAPIELAINDESVSVELHYNFFPEQEGEEWKTVKFKNDGEKMTAFLPNQPMAGKLMYYIS
;
A
#
# COMPACT_ATOMS: atom_id res chain seq x y z
N MET A 1 -15.64 -42.29 15.06
CA MET A 1 -14.90 -41.98 13.81
C MET A 1 -15.42 -40.73 13.10
N LYS A 2 -16.71 -40.62 12.73
CA LYS A 2 -17.29 -39.40 12.12
C LYS A 2 -17.03 -38.09 12.88
N LYS A 3 -17.11 -38.10 14.22
CA LYS A 3 -16.86 -36.90 15.05
C LYS A 3 -15.41 -36.41 14.99
N ILE A 4 -14.46 -37.32 14.86
CA ILE A 4 -13.02 -36.98 14.76
C ILE A 4 -12.75 -36.33 13.40
N ILE A 5 -13.34 -36.86 12.33
CA ILE A 5 -13.25 -36.28 10.99
C ILE A 5 -13.80 -34.85 10.98
N LEU A 6 -14.98 -34.63 11.60
CA LEU A 6 -15.56 -33.28 11.72
C LEU A 6 -14.65 -32.31 12.50
N TRP A 7 -14.02 -32.78 13.57
CA TRP A 7 -13.08 -31.97 14.36
C TRP A 7 -11.80 -31.62 13.58
N VAL A 8 -11.24 -32.58 12.84
CA VAL A 8 -10.07 -32.35 11.99
C VAL A 8 -10.39 -31.33 10.90
N VAL A 9 -11.53 -31.48 10.22
CA VAL A 9 -11.99 -30.51 9.20
C VAL A 9 -12.19 -29.13 9.82
N ALA A 10 -12.82 -29.04 11.00
CA ALA A 10 -12.99 -27.76 11.70
C ALA A 10 -11.65 -27.07 11.96
N ILE A 11 -10.66 -27.80 12.51
CA ILE A 11 -9.31 -27.26 12.77
C ILE A 11 -8.65 -26.77 11.47
N VAL A 12 -8.72 -27.57 10.39
CA VAL A 12 -8.13 -27.20 9.10
C VAL A 12 -8.76 -25.90 8.56
N ILE A 13 -10.09 -25.77 8.64
CA ILE A 13 -10.79 -24.55 8.20
C ILE A 13 -10.37 -23.36 9.04
N THR A 14 -10.33 -23.49 10.38
CA THR A 14 -9.94 -22.40 11.27
C THR A 14 -8.51 -21.95 11.04
N LEU A 15 -7.56 -22.88 10.91
CA LEU A 15 -6.16 -22.55 10.64
C LEU A 15 -5.99 -21.91 9.26
N SER A 16 -6.68 -22.42 8.24
CA SER A 16 -6.66 -21.82 6.90
C SER A 16 -7.21 -20.40 6.90
N ALA A 17 -8.32 -20.16 7.61
CA ALA A 17 -8.90 -18.83 7.76
C ALA A 17 -7.96 -17.87 8.51
N ALA A 18 -7.33 -18.32 9.59
CA ALA A 18 -6.37 -17.52 10.35
C ALA A 18 -5.14 -17.13 9.51
N VAL A 19 -4.60 -18.07 8.73
CA VAL A 19 -3.50 -17.80 7.80
C VAL A 19 -3.94 -16.81 6.72
N TYR A 20 -5.12 -17.00 6.13
CA TYR A 20 -5.66 -16.09 5.11
C TYR A 20 -5.83 -14.66 5.64
N GLN A 21 -6.40 -14.49 6.84
CA GLN A 21 -6.55 -13.19 7.49
C GLN A 21 -5.20 -12.53 7.79
N ARG A 22 -4.21 -13.31 8.23
CA ARG A 22 -2.85 -12.81 8.50
C ARG A 22 -2.14 -12.33 7.22
N LEU A 23 -2.38 -12.98 6.09
CA LEU A 23 -1.80 -12.63 4.79
C LEU A 23 -2.51 -11.44 4.12
N THR A 24 -3.83 -11.33 4.28
CA THR A 24 -4.66 -10.28 3.65
C THR A 24 -4.94 -9.09 4.57
N GLY A 25 -4.30 -9.05 5.73
CA GLY A 25 -4.44 -7.97 6.70
C GLY A 25 -4.26 -6.58 6.08
N PRO A 26 -5.00 -5.56 6.56
CA PRO A 26 -5.06 -4.23 5.94
C PRO A 26 -3.74 -3.47 5.99
N THR A 27 -2.80 -3.89 6.85
CA THR A 27 -1.49 -3.27 7.04
C THR A 27 -0.45 -3.73 6.01
N HIS A 28 -0.71 -4.81 5.26
CA HIS A 28 0.24 -5.29 4.26
C HIS A 28 0.29 -4.32 3.07
N PRO A 29 1.48 -3.86 2.67
CA PRO A 29 1.59 -2.98 1.52
C PRO A 29 1.16 -3.70 0.24
N LYS A 30 0.52 -2.96 -0.66
CA LYS A 30 0.18 -3.47 -1.99
C LYS A 30 1.46 -3.54 -2.82
N ARG A 31 1.87 -4.76 -3.19
CA ARG A 31 3.00 -4.98 -4.09
C ARG A 31 2.50 -4.96 -5.53
N VAL A 32 3.10 -4.11 -6.36
CA VAL A 32 2.77 -3.98 -7.78
C VAL A 32 4.04 -4.24 -8.58
N LYS A 33 3.92 -5.04 -9.64
CA LYS A 33 4.98 -5.21 -10.62
C LYS A 33 4.59 -4.44 -11.86
N LEU A 34 5.44 -3.51 -12.30
CA LEU A 34 5.28 -2.80 -13.55
C LEU A 34 6.39 -3.24 -14.50
N GLU A 35 6.04 -3.55 -15.73
CA GLU A 35 6.98 -3.85 -16.81
C GLU A 35 7.00 -2.63 -17.73
N ILE A 36 8.11 -1.89 -17.71
CA ILE A 36 8.30 -0.71 -18.56
C ILE A 36 9.44 -1.02 -19.52
N VAL A 37 9.09 -1.21 -20.79
CA VAL A 37 10.00 -1.60 -21.89
C VAL A 37 10.81 -2.86 -21.56
N ASP A 38 11.95 -2.71 -20.89
CA ASP A 38 12.89 -3.80 -20.52
C ASP A 38 13.23 -3.82 -19.00
N LYS A 39 12.53 -3.06 -18.17
CA LYS A 39 12.74 -3.03 -16.71
C LYS A 39 11.49 -3.50 -15.96
N THR A 40 11.67 -4.42 -15.02
CA THR A 40 10.63 -4.80 -14.05
C THR A 40 10.79 -3.97 -12.78
N LEU A 41 9.85 -3.06 -12.54
CA LEU A 41 9.79 -2.24 -11.33
C LEU A 41 8.89 -2.92 -10.30
N ASN A 42 9.47 -3.31 -9.16
CA ASN A 42 8.71 -3.83 -8.03
C ASN A 42 8.39 -2.69 -7.07
N LEU A 43 7.14 -2.23 -7.07
CA LEU A 43 6.68 -1.13 -6.23
C LEU A 43 5.99 -1.65 -4.99
N ARG A 44 6.21 -0.97 -3.86
CA ARG A 44 5.59 -1.28 -2.57
C ARG A 44 4.77 -0.08 -2.10
N LEU A 45 3.46 -0.16 -2.28
CA LEU A 45 2.52 0.89 -1.92
C LEU A 45 2.03 0.67 -0.49
N LEU A 46 2.42 1.54 0.44
CA LEU A 46 2.03 1.45 1.85
C LEU A 46 0.52 1.61 2.02
N ARG A 47 -0.10 0.74 2.82
CA ARG A 47 -1.54 0.81 3.16
C ARG A 47 -1.80 1.31 4.57
N SER A 48 -0.79 1.33 5.41
CA SER A 48 -0.84 1.81 6.78
C SER A 48 0.52 2.38 7.13
N HIS A 49 0.50 3.52 7.79
CA HIS A 49 1.65 4.15 8.41
C HIS A 49 1.18 4.67 9.77
N GLY A 50 1.97 4.46 10.81
CA GLY A 50 1.65 4.91 12.16
C GLY A 50 2.78 5.80 12.67
N GLY A 51 2.45 6.66 13.62
CA GLY A 51 3.40 7.61 14.19
C GLY A 51 2.87 9.03 14.11
N THR A 52 3.79 9.98 14.26
CA THR A 52 3.53 11.42 14.16
C THR A 52 4.10 12.04 12.88
N GLU A 53 4.71 11.21 12.05
CA GLU A 53 5.44 11.61 10.84
C GLU A 53 4.61 11.35 9.58
N ASP A 54 4.96 12.05 8.51
CA ASP A 54 4.37 11.85 7.19
C ASP A 54 4.78 10.48 6.63
N ALA A 55 3.86 9.81 5.94
CA ALA A 55 4.10 8.47 5.44
C ALA A 55 4.98 8.50 4.16
N PRO A 56 6.17 7.89 4.17
CA PRO A 56 7.06 7.90 3.02
C PRO A 56 6.62 6.87 1.97
N ILE A 57 6.27 7.32 0.77
CA ILE A 57 6.08 6.46 -0.39
C ILE A 57 7.39 6.43 -1.17
N GLU A 58 8.02 5.25 -1.17
CA GLU A 58 9.32 5.03 -1.80
C GLU A 58 9.17 4.15 -3.05
N LEU A 59 9.76 4.60 -4.15
CA LEU A 59 9.85 3.87 -5.41
C LEU A 59 11.32 3.66 -5.74
N ALA A 60 11.74 2.41 -5.84
CA ALA A 60 13.10 2.02 -6.23
C ALA A 60 13.28 2.19 -7.76
N ILE A 61 13.15 3.43 -8.23
CA ILE A 61 13.33 3.85 -9.61
C ILE A 61 14.60 4.69 -9.63
N ASN A 62 15.62 4.22 -10.35
CA ASN A 62 16.90 4.90 -10.50
C ASN A 62 17.06 5.45 -11.94
N ASP A 63 15.99 6.07 -12.46
CA ASP A 63 15.94 6.58 -13.82
C ASP A 63 15.40 8.01 -13.80
N GLU A 64 16.28 8.98 -14.02
CA GLU A 64 15.96 10.41 -13.96
C GLU A 64 15.03 10.86 -15.09
N SER A 65 14.85 10.04 -16.12
CA SER A 65 13.91 10.33 -17.22
C SER A 65 12.44 10.10 -16.83
N VAL A 66 12.20 9.42 -15.71
CA VAL A 66 10.84 9.07 -15.26
C VAL A 66 10.32 10.15 -14.32
N SER A 67 9.30 10.88 -14.76
CA SER A 67 8.53 11.77 -13.90
C SER A 67 7.43 10.97 -13.20
N VAL A 68 7.37 11.06 -11.88
CA VAL A 68 6.35 10.37 -11.08
C VAL A 68 5.65 11.38 -10.18
N GLU A 69 4.32 11.30 -10.14
CA GLU A 69 3.48 12.15 -9.30
C GLU A 69 2.61 11.30 -8.37
N LEU A 70 2.53 11.72 -7.11
CA LEU A 70 1.64 11.14 -6.11
C LEU A 70 0.40 12.02 -6.00
N HIS A 71 -0.76 11.45 -6.28
CA HIS A 71 -2.04 12.12 -6.11
C HIS A 71 -2.75 11.54 -4.90
N TYR A 72 -3.21 12.37 -3.97
CA TYR A 72 -3.96 11.91 -2.80
C TYR A 72 -5.18 12.76 -2.49
N ASN A 73 -6.16 12.15 -1.84
CA ASN A 73 -7.36 12.80 -1.32
C ASN A 73 -7.74 12.21 0.05
N PHE A 74 -8.52 12.94 0.85
CA PHE A 74 -9.07 12.43 2.10
C PHE A 74 -10.21 11.44 1.85
N PHE A 75 -10.43 10.53 2.80
CA PHE A 75 -11.58 9.62 2.77
C PHE A 75 -12.46 9.81 4.00
N PRO A 76 -13.80 9.95 3.83
CA PRO A 76 -14.53 9.96 2.56
C PRO A 76 -14.27 11.23 1.73
N GLU A 77 -14.36 11.09 0.41
CA GLU A 77 -14.22 12.21 -0.52
C GLU A 77 -15.37 13.20 -0.33
N GLN A 78 -15.04 14.50 -0.29
CA GLN A 78 -16.02 15.57 -0.22
C GLN A 78 -16.33 16.11 -1.61
N GLU A 79 -17.58 16.53 -1.82
CA GLU A 79 -18.02 17.10 -3.09
C GLU A 79 -17.25 18.39 -3.40
N GLY A 80 -16.57 18.43 -4.55
CA GLY A 80 -15.73 19.56 -4.98
C GLY A 80 -14.29 19.53 -4.47
N GLU A 81 -13.86 18.48 -3.76
CA GLU A 81 -12.47 18.34 -3.33
C GLU A 81 -11.59 17.78 -4.47
N GLU A 82 -10.57 18.55 -4.87
CA GLU A 82 -9.61 18.12 -5.89
C GLU A 82 -8.47 17.28 -5.29
N TRP A 83 -7.95 16.37 -6.11
CA TRP A 83 -6.79 15.55 -5.76
C TRP A 83 -5.56 16.43 -5.58
N LYS A 84 -4.85 16.23 -4.46
CA LYS A 84 -3.61 16.94 -4.16
C LYS A 84 -2.43 16.20 -4.78
N THR A 85 -1.64 16.90 -5.56
CA THR A 85 -0.47 16.34 -6.25
C THR A 85 0.82 16.69 -5.53
N VAL A 86 1.67 15.68 -5.32
CA VAL A 86 3.01 15.80 -4.75
C VAL A 86 4.00 15.17 -5.70
N LYS A 87 5.03 15.92 -6.10
CA LYS A 87 6.11 15.40 -6.94
C LYS A 87 7.05 14.55 -6.11
N PHE A 88 7.46 13.42 -6.66
CA PHE A 88 8.53 12.62 -6.06
C PHE A 88 9.86 13.36 -6.13
N LYS A 89 10.62 13.30 -5.04
CA LYS A 89 12.00 13.79 -4.99
C LYS A 89 12.94 12.61 -5.19
N ASN A 90 13.89 12.76 -6.11
CA ASN A 90 14.93 11.76 -6.33
C ASN A 90 16.10 12.00 -5.37
N ASP A 91 16.48 10.98 -4.61
CA ASP A 91 17.64 10.95 -3.70
C ASP A 91 18.86 10.25 -4.34
N GLY A 92 18.80 9.95 -5.65
CA GLY A 92 19.86 9.27 -6.39
C GLY A 92 19.84 7.74 -6.28
N GLU A 93 19.17 7.18 -5.28
CA GLU A 93 18.92 5.73 -5.17
C GLU A 93 17.45 5.36 -5.36
N LYS A 94 16.56 6.23 -4.90
CA LYS A 94 15.10 6.03 -4.91
C LYS A 94 14.36 7.36 -5.06
N MET A 95 13.15 7.28 -5.59
CA MET A 95 12.21 8.38 -5.62
C MET A 95 11.31 8.30 -4.38
N THR A 96 11.24 9.38 -3.61
CA THR A 96 10.43 9.44 -2.38
C THR A 96 9.45 10.61 -2.41
N ALA A 97 8.20 10.34 -2.03
CA ALA A 97 7.17 11.34 -1.78
C ALA A 97 6.54 11.09 -0.41
N PHE A 98 5.93 12.10 0.19
CA PHE A 98 5.35 12.01 1.54
C PHE A 98 3.85 12.27 1.50
N LEU A 99 3.09 11.38 2.12
CA LEU A 99 1.67 11.60 2.42
C LEU A 99 1.56 12.26 3.81
N PRO A 100 0.72 13.30 3.96
CA PRO A 100 0.63 14.04 5.22
C PRO A 100 0.13 13.12 6.35
N ASN A 101 0.75 13.26 7.51
CA ASN A 101 0.32 12.57 8.72
C ASN A 101 -1.18 12.80 9.00
N GLN A 102 -1.84 11.77 9.49
CA GLN A 102 -3.27 11.77 9.77
C GLN A 102 -3.54 11.62 11.27
N PRO A 103 -4.63 12.24 11.79
CA PRO A 103 -5.09 11.93 13.14
C PRO A 103 -5.44 10.45 13.27
N MET A 104 -5.60 9.97 14.51
CA MET A 104 -5.97 8.58 14.77
C MET A 104 -7.22 8.18 13.97
N ALA A 105 -7.12 7.05 13.26
CA ALA A 105 -8.15 6.53 12.35
C ALA A 105 -8.46 7.39 11.11
N GLY A 106 -7.64 8.41 10.81
CA GLY A 106 -7.70 9.14 9.55
C GLY A 106 -7.32 8.26 8.36
N LYS A 107 -7.92 8.53 7.20
CA LYS A 107 -7.74 7.72 5.99
C LYS A 107 -7.54 8.61 4.77
N LEU A 108 -6.55 8.25 3.98
CA LEU A 108 -6.28 8.85 2.68
C LEU A 108 -6.50 7.81 1.59
N MET A 109 -6.90 8.29 0.42
CA MET A 109 -6.81 7.58 -0.85
C MET A 109 -5.66 8.19 -1.64
N TYR A 110 -4.91 7.35 -2.35
CA TYR A 110 -3.86 7.84 -3.22
C TYR A 110 -3.68 6.95 -4.44
N TYR A 111 -3.17 7.54 -5.52
CA TYR A 111 -2.66 6.82 -6.68
C TYR A 111 -1.38 7.50 -7.16
N ILE A 112 -0.66 6.80 -8.04
CA ILE A 112 0.60 7.27 -8.63
C ILE A 112 0.40 7.31 -10.14
N SER A 113 0.86 8.40 -10.78
CA SER A 113 0.85 8.59 -12.23
C SER A 113 2.25 8.90 -12.75
#